data_AF-A0A2V6PCC1-F1
#
_entry.id   AF-A0A2V6PCC1-F1
#
_cell.length_a   1.000
_cell.length_b   1.000
_cell.length_c   1.000
_cell.angle_alpha   90.00
_cell.angle_beta   90.00
_cell.angle_gamma   90.00
#
_symmetry.space_group_name_H-M   'P 1'
#
loop_
_entity.id
_entity.type
_entity.pdbx_description
1 polymer ?
#
loop_
_entity_poly.entity_id
_entity_poly.type
_entity_poly.pdbx_seq_one_letter_code
_entity_poly.pdbx_strand_id
1 'polypeptide(L)'
;MSPERFADVVERFANGYPEMLGLVPPSPEVVKQWQEELDRNVRRMRNLSQMITSPVEPKVGQTPRQEIYKRNKSRLYRYASSRRYRTPLLFVPNLGISRPYIFDLLPGSSFVEHMTREGFDFYLLDWGVFGPEDNDLTFEDC
;
A
#
# COMPACT_ATOMS: atom_id res chain seq x y z
N MET A 1 -47.96 -29.31 4.33
CA MET A 1 -46.82 -28.80 5.10
C MET A 1 -46.94 -29.36 6.50
N SER A 2 -46.14 -30.38 6.86
CA SER A 2 -46.13 -30.92 8.23
C SER A 2 -45.45 -29.91 9.17
N PRO A 3 -46.00 -29.65 10.37
CA PRO A 3 -45.35 -28.78 11.34
C PRO A 3 -44.08 -29.47 11.86
N GLU A 4 -42.97 -28.74 11.92
CA GLU A 4 -41.72 -29.23 12.50
C GLU A 4 -41.98 -29.66 13.95
N ARG A 5 -41.44 -30.82 14.37
CA ARG A 5 -41.61 -31.27 15.76
C ARG A 5 -40.88 -30.26 16.64
N PHE A 6 -41.57 -29.79 17.68
CA PHE A 6 -40.96 -28.93 18.70
C PHE A 6 -39.67 -29.52 19.28
N ALA A 7 -39.56 -30.86 19.31
CA ALA A 7 -38.33 -31.58 19.68
C ALA A 7 -37.14 -31.25 18.77
N ASP A 8 -37.33 -31.14 17.46
CA ASP A 8 -36.27 -30.86 16.50
C ASP A 8 -35.76 -29.41 16.65
N VAL A 9 -36.67 -28.48 16.98
CA VAL A 9 -36.32 -27.09 17.31
C VAL A 9 -35.49 -27.06 18.59
N VAL A 10 -35.91 -27.78 19.64
CA VAL A 10 -35.20 -27.83 20.92
C VAL A 10 -33.83 -28.50 20.77
N GLU A 11 -33.68 -29.57 20.01
CA GLU A 11 -32.37 -30.21 19.76
C GLU A 11 -31.42 -29.30 18.98
N ARG A 12 -31.93 -28.54 18.00
CA ARG A 12 -31.13 -27.61 17.20
C ARG A 12 -30.62 -26.43 18.03
N PHE A 13 -31.40 -25.98 19.00
CA PHE A 13 -30.94 -25.02 20.00
C PHE A 13 -29.97 -25.70 20.98
N ALA A 14 -30.36 -26.82 21.60
CA ALA A 14 -29.60 -27.52 22.63
C ALA A 14 -28.23 -28.02 22.16
N ASN A 15 -28.04 -28.42 20.91
CA ASN A 15 -26.75 -28.88 20.41
C ASN A 15 -25.65 -27.79 20.41
N GLY A 16 -26.01 -26.50 20.40
CA GLY A 16 -25.05 -25.39 20.53
C GLY A 16 -24.79 -24.91 21.97
N TYR A 17 -25.65 -25.30 22.93
CA TYR A 17 -25.55 -24.83 24.33
C TYR A 17 -24.36 -25.43 25.12
N PRO A 18 -24.00 -26.73 25.01
CA PRO A 18 -22.88 -27.31 25.74
C PRO A 18 -21.53 -26.72 25.38
N GLU A 19 -21.32 -26.38 24.11
CA GLU A 19 -20.11 -25.70 23.62
C GLU A 19 -20.04 -24.26 24.14
N MET A 20 -21.17 -23.55 24.17
CA MET A 20 -21.26 -22.17 24.67
C MET A 20 -21.11 -22.07 26.22
N LEU A 21 -21.55 -23.10 26.95
CA LEU A 21 -21.44 -23.20 28.43
C LEU A 21 -20.09 -23.75 28.91
N GLY A 22 -19.17 -24.08 28.00
CA GLY A 22 -17.84 -24.63 28.35
C GLY A 22 -17.88 -26.04 28.94
N LEU A 23 -18.98 -26.79 28.73
CA LEU A 23 -19.17 -28.15 29.25
C LEU A 23 -18.52 -29.22 28.37
N VAL A 24 -18.13 -28.86 27.14
CA VAL A 24 -17.37 -29.71 26.21
C VAL A 24 -16.04 -29.01 25.93
N PRO A 25 -14.88 -29.69 26.07
CA PRO A 25 -13.60 -29.09 25.70
C PRO A 25 -13.62 -28.76 24.20
N PRO A 26 -13.16 -27.56 23.80
CA PRO A 26 -13.18 -27.15 22.40
C PRO A 26 -12.41 -28.14 21.54
N SER A 27 -12.92 -28.43 20.34
CA SER A 27 -12.25 -29.31 19.40
C SER A 27 -10.83 -28.80 19.08
N PRO A 28 -9.88 -29.67 18.72
CA PRO A 28 -8.51 -29.25 18.38
C PRO A 28 -8.46 -28.18 17.28
N GLU A 29 -9.43 -28.20 16.36
CA GLU A 29 -9.59 -27.21 15.29
C GLU A 29 -10.02 -25.85 15.83
N VAL A 30 -10.99 -25.82 16.76
CA VAL A 30 -11.45 -24.59 17.43
C VAL A 30 -10.33 -23.97 18.25
N VAL A 31 -9.57 -24.78 18.99
CA VAL A 31 -8.39 -24.29 19.75
C VAL A 31 -7.36 -23.66 18.82
N LYS A 32 -7.06 -24.31 17.69
CA LYS A 32 -6.11 -23.78 16.70
C LYS A 32 -6.62 -22.47 16.10
N GLN A 33 -7.89 -22.39 15.73
CA GLN A 33 -8.50 -21.16 15.22
C GLN A 33 -8.41 -20.02 16.25
N TRP A 34 -8.70 -20.31 17.52
CA TRP A 34 -8.60 -19.34 18.61
C TRP A 34 -7.17 -18.87 18.81
N GLN A 35 -6.18 -19.75 18.74
CA GLN A 35 -4.75 -19.39 18.80
C GLN A 35 -4.38 -18.45 17.65
N GLU A 36 -4.78 -18.76 16.42
CA GLU A 36 -4.51 -17.90 15.27
C GLU A 36 -5.23 -16.54 15.36
N GLU A 37 -6.47 -16.52 15.88
CA GLU A 37 -7.20 -15.28 16.11
C GLU A 37 -6.56 -14.42 17.20
N LEU A 38 -6.10 -15.02 18.29
CA LEU A 38 -5.33 -14.35 19.33
C LEU A 38 -4.04 -13.77 18.77
N ASP A 39 -3.27 -14.55 18.00
CA ASP A 39 -2.03 -14.09 17.36
C ASP A 39 -2.29 -12.91 16.40
N ARG A 40 -3.36 -12.99 15.59
CA ARG A 40 -3.77 -11.90 14.70
C ARG A 40 -4.16 -10.65 15.49
N ASN A 41 -4.91 -10.80 16.57
CA ASN A 41 -5.37 -9.68 17.39
C ASN A 41 -4.22 -9.01 18.15
N VAL A 42 -3.28 -9.79 18.68
CA VAL A 42 -2.05 -9.27 19.30
C VAL A 42 -1.24 -8.47 18.28
N ARG A 43 -1.07 -8.98 17.05
CA ARG A 43 -0.38 -8.25 15.96
C ARG A 43 -1.09 -6.94 15.61
N ARG A 44 -2.42 -6.95 15.46
CA ARG A 44 -3.22 -5.75 15.17
C ARG A 44 -3.06 -4.70 16.28
N MET A 45 -3.16 -5.11 17.54
CA MET A 45 -3.02 -4.22 18.69
C MET A 45 -1.63 -3.60 18.75
N ARG A 46 -0.59 -4.40 18.48
CA ARG A 46 0.80 -3.92 18.39
C ARG A 46 0.99 -2.90 17.27
N ASN A 47 0.49 -3.20 16.07
CA ASN A 47 0.59 -2.28 14.93
C ASN A 47 -0.15 -0.96 15.19
N LEU A 48 -1.34 -1.03 15.78
CA LEU A 48 -2.12 0.16 16.16
C LEU A 48 -1.36 0.99 17.21
N SER A 49 -0.85 0.35 18.25
CA SER A 49 -0.04 1.00 19.29
C SER A 49 1.18 1.69 18.67
N GLN A 50 1.87 1.04 17.74
CA GLN A 50 2.99 1.63 17.00
C GLN A 50 2.57 2.85 16.16
N MET A 51 1.45 2.78 15.43
CA MET A 51 0.94 3.91 14.65
C MET A 51 0.60 5.13 15.52
N ILE A 52 0.08 4.91 16.73
CA ILE A 52 -0.28 5.99 17.67
C ILE A 52 0.96 6.56 18.37
N THR A 53 1.87 5.70 18.83
CA THR A 53 3.00 6.10 19.68
C THR A 53 4.22 6.54 18.89
N SER A 54 4.35 6.11 17.64
CA SER A 54 5.48 6.40 16.75
C SER A 54 5.03 6.33 15.29
N PRO A 55 4.28 7.34 14.80
CA PRO A 55 3.93 7.40 13.39
C PRO A 55 5.21 7.54 12.56
N VAL A 56 5.63 6.44 11.94
CA VAL A 56 6.75 6.43 11.00
C VAL A 56 6.18 6.67 9.61
N GLU A 57 6.41 7.86 9.06
CA GLU A 57 6.15 8.07 7.64
C GLU A 57 7.14 7.24 6.82
N PRO A 58 6.67 6.42 5.87
CA PRO A 58 7.56 5.66 5.02
C PRO A 58 8.40 6.63 4.19
N LYS A 59 9.72 6.45 4.23
CA LYS A 59 10.65 7.21 3.39
C LYS A 59 10.51 6.74 1.94
N VAL A 60 9.77 7.51 1.14
CA VAL A 60 9.59 7.26 -0.29
C VAL A 60 10.58 8.03 -1.14
N GLY A 61 10.71 7.70 -2.43
CA GLY A 61 11.52 8.44 -3.38
C GLY A 61 13.02 8.36 -3.09
N GLN A 62 13.49 7.21 -2.59
CA GLN A 62 14.85 7.03 -2.09
C GLN A 62 15.87 6.69 -3.18
N THR A 63 15.44 6.48 -4.43
CA THR A 63 16.38 6.16 -5.51
C THR A 63 17.26 7.38 -5.79
N PRO A 64 18.61 7.22 -5.81
CA PRO A 64 19.52 8.34 -6.06
C PRO A 64 19.19 9.06 -7.37
N ARG A 65 18.96 10.36 -7.27
CA ARG A 65 18.55 11.19 -8.39
C ARG A 65 19.21 12.55 -8.36
N GLN A 66 19.30 13.16 -9.54
CA GLN A 66 19.78 14.51 -9.74
C GLN A 66 18.67 15.34 -10.36
N GLU A 67 18.37 16.52 -9.80
CA GLU A 67 17.57 17.53 -10.49
C GLU A 67 18.44 18.16 -11.58
N ILE A 68 18.03 18.01 -12.84
CA ILE A 68 18.80 18.50 -14.01
C ILE A 68 18.15 19.69 -14.70
N TYR A 69 16.87 19.93 -14.43
CA TYR A 69 16.13 21.06 -14.96
C TYR A 69 14.98 21.43 -14.02
N LYS A 70 14.66 22.73 -13.99
CA LYS A 70 13.54 23.28 -13.23
C LYS A 70 12.92 24.44 -13.98
N ARG A 71 11.58 24.46 -14.06
CA ARG A 71 10.77 25.58 -14.55
C ARG A 71 9.55 25.71 -13.66
N ASN A 72 9.37 26.88 -13.04
CA ASN A 72 8.33 27.10 -12.05
C ASN A 72 8.35 26.01 -10.96
N LYS A 73 7.23 25.28 -10.81
CA LYS A 73 7.08 24.15 -9.90
C LYS A 73 7.58 22.83 -10.49
N SER A 74 7.70 22.75 -11.81
CA SER A 74 8.08 21.53 -12.51
C SER A 74 9.58 21.29 -12.48
N ARG A 75 9.98 20.02 -12.33
CA ARG A 75 11.35 19.57 -12.18
C ARG A 75 11.57 18.32 -13.03
N LEU A 76 12.75 18.24 -13.65
CA LEU A 76 13.19 17.03 -14.33
C LEU A 76 14.29 16.36 -13.51
N TYR A 77 14.04 15.12 -13.10
CA TYR A 77 15.02 14.31 -12.40
C TYR A 77 15.68 13.32 -13.35
N ARG A 78 16.99 13.13 -13.20
CA ARG A 78 17.77 12.07 -13.83
C ARG A 78 18.20 11.06 -12.79
N TYR A 79 17.98 9.79 -13.09
CA TYR A 79 18.46 8.65 -12.33
C TYR A 79 19.52 7.94 -13.18
N ALA A 80 20.77 8.02 -12.71
CA ALA A 80 21.91 7.49 -13.45
C ALA A 80 21.96 5.96 -13.35
N SER A 81 22.34 5.32 -14.46
CA SER A 81 22.54 3.87 -14.54
C SER A 81 23.95 3.52 -15.05
N SER A 82 24.24 2.23 -15.17
CA SER A 82 25.40 1.73 -15.89
C SER A 82 25.33 1.93 -17.41
N ARG A 83 24.23 2.51 -17.93
CA ARG A 83 23.99 2.84 -19.35
C ARG A 83 24.18 1.65 -20.29
N ARG A 84 23.52 0.53 -19.98
CA ARG A 84 23.46 -0.63 -20.87
C ARG A 84 22.78 -0.29 -22.20
N TYR A 85 21.80 0.61 -22.17
CA TYR A 85 21.06 1.05 -23.35
C TYR A 85 21.43 2.49 -23.73
N ARG A 86 21.64 2.72 -25.03
CA ARG A 86 21.98 4.05 -25.58
C ARG A 86 20.81 5.04 -25.47
N THR A 87 19.59 4.56 -25.67
CA THR A 87 18.38 5.37 -25.63
C THR A 87 17.87 5.46 -24.18
N PRO A 88 17.75 6.67 -23.59
CA PRO A 88 17.21 6.82 -22.25
C PRO A 88 15.68 6.67 -22.22
N LEU A 89 15.13 6.50 -21.02
CA LEU A 89 13.69 6.50 -20.79
C LEU A 89 13.26 7.81 -20.13
N LEU A 90 12.25 8.46 -20.71
CA LEU A 90 11.60 9.63 -20.12
C LEU A 90 10.18 9.24 -19.71
N PHE A 91 9.87 9.44 -18.44
CA PHE A 91 8.56 9.20 -17.87
C PHE A 91 7.86 10.52 -17.60
N VAL A 92 6.72 10.71 -18.26
CA VAL A 92 5.85 11.89 -18.14
C VAL A 92 4.55 11.44 -17.47
N PRO A 93 4.42 11.62 -16.14
CA PRO A 93 3.23 11.18 -15.42
C PRO A 93 2.05 12.12 -15.66
N ASN A 94 0.86 11.70 -15.22
CA ASN A 94 -0.37 12.49 -15.36
C ASN A 94 -0.21 13.86 -14.66
N LEU A 95 -0.60 14.91 -15.38
CA LEU A 95 -0.57 16.28 -14.89
C LEU A 95 -1.42 16.43 -13.63
N GLY A 96 -0.82 16.90 -12.54
CA GLY A 96 -1.51 17.36 -11.32
C GLY A 96 -2.13 16.29 -10.42
N ILE A 97 -2.08 15.01 -10.80
CA ILE A 97 -2.68 13.93 -10.02
C ILE A 97 -1.63 13.15 -9.23
N SER A 98 -0.48 12.89 -9.84
CA SER A 98 0.53 11.99 -9.26
C SER A 98 1.81 12.73 -8.91
N ARG A 99 2.24 12.61 -7.65
CA ARG A 99 3.62 12.94 -7.28
C ARG A 99 4.57 11.88 -7.85
N PRO A 100 5.80 12.23 -8.25
CA PRO A 100 6.75 11.31 -8.88
C PRO A 100 7.08 10.08 -8.01
N TYR A 101 6.92 10.16 -6.69
CA TYR A 101 7.23 9.05 -5.78
C TYR A 101 6.37 7.80 -6.03
N ILE A 102 5.24 7.89 -6.74
CA ILE A 102 4.43 6.68 -7.03
C ILE A 102 5.19 5.66 -7.89
N PHE A 103 6.19 6.12 -8.66
CA PHE A 103 7.08 5.26 -9.44
C PHE A 103 8.35 4.88 -8.67
N ASP A 104 8.57 5.52 -7.52
CA ASP A 104 9.75 5.36 -6.66
C ASP A 104 9.33 5.21 -5.20
N LEU A 105 8.55 4.16 -4.89
CA LEU A 105 7.90 3.99 -3.60
C LEU A 105 8.86 3.60 -2.49
N LEU A 106 9.20 2.32 -2.36
CA LEU A 106 10.11 1.82 -1.33
C LEU A 106 11.33 1.18 -2.00
N PRO A 107 12.51 1.19 -1.34
CA PRO A 107 13.65 0.39 -1.79
C PRO A 107 13.24 -1.07 -2.00
N GLY A 108 13.60 -1.65 -3.15
CA GLY A 108 13.20 -2.99 -3.56
C GLY A 108 11.81 -3.09 -4.22
N SER A 109 10.98 -2.04 -4.11
CA SER A 109 9.64 -1.94 -4.71
C SER A 109 9.50 -0.65 -5.55
N SER A 110 10.61 -0.13 -6.06
CA SER A 110 10.65 1.05 -6.91
C SER A 110 10.78 0.64 -8.38
N PHE A 111 9.88 1.15 -9.23
CA PHE A 111 9.95 0.93 -10.66
C PHE A 111 11.18 1.65 -11.25
N VAL A 112 11.44 2.88 -10.81
CA VAL A 112 12.62 3.64 -11.23
C VAL A 112 13.92 2.91 -10.85
N GLU A 113 14.01 2.39 -9.62
CA GLU A 113 15.14 1.58 -9.17
C GLU A 113 15.32 0.33 -10.03
N HIS A 114 14.24 -0.36 -10.37
CA HIS A 114 14.30 -1.54 -11.23
C HIS A 114 14.83 -1.19 -12.63
N MET A 115 14.28 -0.15 -13.28
CA MET A 115 14.69 0.24 -14.62
C MET A 115 16.15 0.73 -14.68
N THR A 116 16.61 1.47 -13.67
CA THR A 116 18.00 1.90 -13.59
C THR A 116 18.95 0.73 -13.37
N ARG A 117 18.55 -0.28 -12.58
CA ARG A 117 19.30 -1.53 -12.41
C ARG A 117 19.42 -2.34 -13.70
N GLU A 118 18.36 -2.37 -14.52
CA GLU A 118 18.39 -2.99 -15.85
C GLU A 118 19.31 -2.24 -16.84
N GLY A 119 19.74 -1.02 -16.48
CA GLY A 119 20.75 -0.25 -17.22
C GLY A 119 20.18 0.84 -18.11
N PHE A 120 18.94 1.29 -17.87
CA PHE A 120 18.37 2.47 -18.53
C PHE A 120 18.72 3.73 -17.74
N ASP A 121 19.28 4.74 -18.43
CA ASP A 121 19.28 6.10 -17.90
C ASP A 121 17.82 6.60 -17.87
N PHE A 122 17.30 6.81 -16.67
CA PHE A 122 15.88 7.09 -16.45
C PHE A 122 15.66 8.56 -16.09
N TYR A 123 14.65 9.17 -16.68
CA TYR A 123 14.27 10.55 -16.47
C TYR A 123 12.81 10.61 -16.04
N LEU A 124 12.51 11.41 -15.02
CA LEU A 124 11.16 11.55 -14.47
C LEU A 124 10.81 13.04 -14.38
N LEU A 125 9.73 13.41 -15.06
CA LEU A 125 9.14 14.73 -14.93
C LEU A 125 8.25 14.77 -13.68
N ASP A 126 8.46 15.77 -12.86
CA ASP A 126 7.63 16.13 -11.72
C ASP A 126 6.98 17.47 -12.04
N TRP A 127 5.66 17.50 -12.17
CA TRP A 127 4.91 18.73 -12.44
C TRP A 127 4.88 19.67 -11.23
N GLY A 128 5.10 19.14 -10.02
CA GLY A 128 4.87 19.82 -8.77
C GLY A 128 3.41 19.68 -8.31
N VAL A 129 3.04 20.52 -7.34
CA VAL A 129 1.68 20.57 -6.78
C VAL A 129 1.00 21.82 -7.30
N PHE A 130 -0.14 21.65 -7.96
CA PHE A 130 -0.94 22.78 -8.42
C PHE A 130 -1.62 23.47 -7.24
N GLY A 131 -1.66 24.80 -7.27
CA GLY A 131 -2.25 25.66 -6.25
C GLY A 131 -3.13 26.75 -6.86
N PRO A 132 -3.80 27.58 -6.04
CA PRO A 132 -4.65 28.67 -6.53
C PRO A 132 -3.95 29.63 -7.51
N GLU A 133 -2.64 29.76 -7.43
CA GLU A 133 -1.82 30.55 -8.35
C GLU A 133 -1.77 30.01 -9.79
N ASP A 134 -2.24 28.78 -10.02
CA ASP A 134 -2.23 28.11 -11.32
C ASP A 134 -3.60 28.12 -12.01
N ASN A 135 -4.59 28.80 -11.45
CA ASN A 135 -5.97 28.77 -11.96
C ASN A 135 -6.10 29.25 -13.42
N ASP A 136 -5.16 30.07 -13.87
CA ASP A 136 -5.14 30.62 -15.24
C ASP A 136 -4.28 29.78 -16.20
N LEU A 137 -3.70 28.67 -15.75
CA LEU A 137 -2.90 27.79 -16.63
C LEU A 137 -3.78 27.14 -17.69
N THR A 138 -3.32 27.22 -18.93
CA THR A 138 -3.92 26.51 -20.06
C THR A 138 -3.05 25.32 -20.46
N PHE A 139 -3.58 24.46 -21.35
CA PHE A 139 -2.83 23.34 -21.90
C PHE A 139 -1.57 23.79 -22.65
N GLU A 140 -1.58 24.99 -23.25
CA GLU A 140 -0.44 25.53 -24.02
C GLU A 140 0.70 26.02 -23.11
N ASP A 141 0.43 26.27 -21.84
CA ASP A 141 1.41 26.73 -20.86
C ASP A 141 2.24 25.59 -20.23
N CYS A 142 1.84 24.34 -20.48
CA CYS A 142 2.39 23.13 -19.86
C CYS A 142 3.43 22.42 -20.74
#